data_AF-A0A947W795-F1
#
_entry.id   AF-A0A947W795-F1
#
_cell.length_a   1.000
_cell.length_b   1.000
_cell.length_c   1.000
_cell.angle_alpha   90.00
_cell.angle_beta   90.00
_cell.angle_gamma   90.00
#
_symmetry.space_group_name_H-M   'P 1'
#
loop_
_entity.id
_entity.type
_entity.pdbx_description
1 polymer ?
#
loop_
_entity_poly.entity_id
_entity_poly.type
_entity_poly.pdbx_seq_one_letter_code
_entity_poly.pdbx_strand_id
1 'polypeptide(L)'
;MFKSLELADIKILKEIESERIQIAELDDVSRWIDLAISSIPEFKKYQDSLLKIEEYFEESGLEGDDLHLWRAYKNLFAQRFSGIYDDVLQVTDVIAHDLFKYFATHTRLKEARSRYSRGTIPLTFLGKSEDYYITYTHDMEHPIAVISIPQGRVSSVWNWLAIPHEIGHNIFAHYIDFESELWGKINRLLQKGRFRINLLDFSSKISGKKIMQTIWRFWLDELVADVFGVLFTGPAFVMSRHSDSVQAAEEMGGIDLAIWNLDEMEMSRHPTASIRPLLGSKMLRILGFEDIGDELDERWFEICRQYSSTGDLLWVNETPDGVKKLFTIPIDEMLRSFDIIIPEILTGSLKCLGGESLMNIIRFDNLDFVISRVVADELINGIDEFARYVKPRHLLSATRLAFESHPDQADLIHSSAMKGLIYYKNNHSD
;
A
#
# COMPACT_ATOMS: atom_id res chain seq x y z
N MET A 1 -8.74 -20.27 -24.58
CA MET A 1 -9.13 -21.68 -24.55
C MET A 1 -8.54 -22.27 -23.27
N PHE A 2 -9.29 -22.21 -22.16
CA PHE A 2 -8.80 -22.64 -20.84
C PHE A 2 -8.76 -24.18 -20.79
N LYS A 3 -7.59 -24.76 -20.51
CA LYS A 3 -7.48 -26.18 -20.20
C LYS A 3 -8.27 -26.43 -18.91
N SER A 4 -9.20 -27.39 -18.94
CA SER A 4 -9.85 -27.88 -17.74
C SER A 4 -8.80 -28.55 -16.84
N LEU A 5 -8.55 -28.00 -15.66
CA LEU A 5 -7.84 -28.70 -14.58
C LEU A 5 -8.62 -29.98 -14.24
N GLU A 6 -7.93 -31.12 -14.17
CA GLU A 6 -8.59 -32.38 -13.82
C GLU A 6 -8.90 -32.39 -12.31
N LEU A 7 -9.96 -33.11 -11.91
CA LEU A 7 -10.36 -33.25 -10.49
C LEU A 7 -9.23 -33.78 -9.58
N ALA A 8 -8.21 -34.43 -10.16
CA ALA A 8 -7.00 -34.86 -9.45
C ALA A 8 -6.13 -33.67 -8.99
N ASP A 9 -6.04 -32.60 -9.78
CA ASP A 9 -5.25 -31.39 -9.46
C ASP A 9 -5.87 -30.63 -8.29
N ILE A 10 -7.21 -30.61 -8.21
CA ILE A 10 -7.96 -29.99 -7.10
C ILE A 10 -7.78 -30.79 -5.79
N LYS A 11 -7.64 -32.12 -5.88
CA LYS A 11 -7.43 -32.97 -4.71
C LYS A 11 -6.02 -32.80 -4.13
N ILE A 12 -5.00 -32.67 -4.99
CA ILE A 12 -3.62 -32.34 -4.59
C ILE A 12 -3.58 -30.96 -3.92
N LEU A 13 -4.26 -29.96 -4.49
CA LEU A 13 -4.34 -28.62 -3.89
C LEU A 13 -5.07 -28.62 -2.54
N LYS A 14 -6.09 -29.48 -2.36
CA LYS A 14 -6.80 -29.66 -1.07
C LYS A 14 -6.00 -30.46 -0.04
N GLU A 15 -5.19 -31.43 -0.48
CA GLU A 15 -4.26 -32.14 0.40
C GLU A 15 -3.15 -31.19 0.89
N ILE A 16 -2.60 -30.34 0.01
CA ILE A 16 -1.69 -29.22 0.36
C ILE A 16 -2.35 -28.21 1.32
N GLU A 17 -3.66 -27.97 1.18
CA GLU A 17 -4.42 -27.09 2.06
C GLU A 17 -4.77 -27.73 3.42
N SER A 18 -4.86 -29.05 3.50
CA SER A 18 -5.11 -29.80 4.74
C SER A 18 -3.85 -30.07 5.58
N GLU A 19 -2.65 -29.96 4.99
CA GLU A 19 -1.37 -29.92 5.69
C GLU A 19 -1.12 -28.58 6.42
N ARG A 20 -2.08 -27.62 6.41
CA ARG A 20 -1.93 -26.26 6.94
C ARG A 20 -1.80 -26.09 8.47
N ILE A 21 -1.66 -27.17 9.23
CA ILE A 21 -1.17 -27.12 10.62
C ILE A 21 -0.03 -28.15 10.79
N GLN A 22 0.80 -28.34 9.78
CA GLN A 22 2.14 -28.87 9.98
C GLN A 22 3.05 -27.67 10.23
N ILE A 23 3.89 -27.78 11.25
CA ILE A 23 5.02 -26.88 11.47
C ILE A 23 5.78 -26.85 10.14
N ALA A 24 5.93 -25.67 9.53
CA ALA A 24 6.77 -25.58 8.35
C ALA A 24 8.17 -26.03 8.78
N GLU A 25 8.69 -27.06 8.14
CA GLU A 25 10.05 -27.55 8.38
C GLU A 25 11.00 -26.86 7.40
N LEU A 26 12.28 -26.73 7.78
CA LEU A 26 13.30 -26.16 6.89
C LEU A 26 13.39 -26.94 5.56
N ASP A 27 13.16 -28.25 5.59
CA ASP A 27 13.05 -29.09 4.39
C ASP A 27 11.95 -28.60 3.41
N ASP A 28 10.85 -28.00 3.90
CA ASP A 28 9.83 -27.38 3.04
C ASP A 28 10.40 -26.13 2.36
N VAL A 29 11.17 -25.31 3.09
CA VAL A 29 11.81 -24.10 2.55
C VAL A 29 12.74 -24.45 1.39
N SER A 30 13.70 -25.35 1.62
CA SER A 30 14.66 -25.81 0.61
C SER A 30 13.95 -26.38 -0.62
N ARG A 31 12.95 -27.24 -0.41
CA ARG A 31 12.18 -27.86 -1.50
C ARG A 31 11.47 -26.83 -2.37
N TRP A 32 10.85 -25.83 -1.77
CA TRP A 32 10.14 -24.78 -2.51
C TRP A 32 11.08 -23.82 -3.23
N ILE A 33 12.25 -23.52 -2.64
CA ILE A 33 13.29 -22.72 -3.29
C ILE A 33 13.88 -23.47 -4.50
N ASP A 34 14.21 -24.75 -4.34
CA ASP A 34 14.67 -25.60 -5.45
C ASP A 34 13.63 -25.68 -6.57
N LEU A 35 12.35 -25.84 -6.20
CA LEU A 35 11.26 -25.81 -7.16
C LEU A 35 11.21 -24.44 -7.87
N ALA A 36 11.25 -23.34 -7.11
CA ALA A 36 11.22 -21.95 -7.60
C ALA A 36 12.31 -21.72 -8.66
N ILE A 37 13.56 -22.09 -8.36
CA ILE A 37 14.71 -21.93 -9.25
C ILE A 37 14.61 -22.83 -10.48
N SER A 38 14.24 -24.11 -10.30
CA SER A 38 14.23 -25.08 -11.39
C SER A 38 13.11 -24.85 -12.39
N SER A 39 11.95 -24.41 -11.92
CA SER A 39 10.69 -24.51 -12.63
C SER A 39 10.06 -23.16 -13.01
N ILE A 40 10.53 -22.03 -12.44
CA ILE A 40 10.12 -20.67 -12.85
C ILE A 40 11.29 -20.02 -13.61
N PRO A 41 11.25 -19.90 -14.96
CA PRO A 41 12.35 -19.38 -15.75
C PRO A 41 12.86 -18.01 -15.29
N GLU A 42 11.95 -17.12 -14.89
CA GLU A 42 12.23 -15.77 -14.41
C GLU A 42 13.05 -15.75 -13.12
N PHE A 43 13.00 -16.82 -12.33
CA PHE A 43 13.68 -16.92 -11.05
C PHE A 43 15.11 -17.44 -11.16
N LYS A 44 15.49 -18.02 -12.31
CA LYS A 44 16.87 -18.45 -12.55
C LYS A 44 17.87 -17.30 -12.44
N LYS A 45 17.50 -16.11 -12.90
CA LYS A 45 18.33 -14.90 -12.75
C LYS A 45 18.42 -14.39 -11.30
N TYR A 46 17.58 -14.90 -10.41
CA TYR A 46 17.50 -14.55 -8.99
C TYR A 46 17.91 -15.72 -8.09
N GLN A 47 18.60 -16.72 -8.62
CA GLN A 47 19.00 -17.92 -7.87
C GLN A 47 19.74 -17.57 -6.57
N ASP A 48 20.76 -16.72 -6.64
CA ASP A 48 21.55 -16.33 -5.45
C ASP A 48 20.67 -15.63 -4.40
N SER A 49 19.73 -14.80 -4.85
CA SER A 49 18.73 -14.16 -3.99
C SER A 49 17.80 -15.18 -3.35
N LEU A 50 17.36 -16.20 -4.09
CA LEU A 50 16.46 -17.22 -3.55
C LEU A 50 17.16 -18.12 -2.53
N LEU A 51 18.43 -18.48 -2.75
CA LEU A 51 19.22 -19.27 -1.79
C LEU A 51 19.43 -18.53 -0.46
N LYS A 52 19.56 -17.20 -0.48
CA LYS A 52 19.60 -16.40 0.75
C LYS A 52 18.32 -16.47 1.60
N ILE A 53 17.18 -16.82 1.00
CA ILE A 53 15.93 -17.04 1.77
C ILE A 53 16.06 -18.32 2.60
N GLU A 54 16.70 -19.35 2.05
CA GLU A 54 17.00 -20.59 2.76
C GLU A 54 17.90 -20.31 3.95
N GLU A 55 19.05 -19.66 3.70
CA GLU A 55 20.00 -19.24 4.74
C GLU A 55 19.31 -18.44 5.86
N TYR A 56 18.42 -17.51 5.48
CA TYR A 56 17.64 -16.72 6.45
C TYR A 56 16.81 -17.60 7.39
N PHE A 57 16.06 -18.58 6.85
CA PHE A 57 15.20 -19.44 7.67
C PHE A 57 16.00 -20.49 8.44
N GLU A 58 17.15 -20.94 7.94
CA GLU A 58 18.08 -21.78 8.71
C GLU A 58 18.58 -21.07 9.97
N GLU A 59 18.87 -19.76 9.87
CA GLU A 59 19.33 -18.95 10.99
C GLU A 59 18.21 -18.52 11.94
N SER A 60 17.04 -18.13 11.39
CA SER A 60 15.94 -17.51 12.15
C SER A 60 14.92 -18.51 12.69
N GLY A 61 14.77 -19.66 12.03
CA GLY A 61 13.68 -20.60 12.28
C GLY A 61 12.35 -20.18 11.63
N LEU A 62 11.30 -20.97 11.88
CA LEU A 62 9.97 -20.83 11.26
C LEU A 62 8.87 -20.66 12.33
N GLU A 63 9.02 -19.64 13.18
CA GLU A 63 8.08 -19.35 14.26
C GLU A 63 7.57 -17.90 14.19
N GLY A 64 6.41 -17.62 14.79
CA GLY A 64 5.86 -16.25 14.87
C GLY A 64 5.77 -15.55 13.50
N ASP A 65 6.34 -14.35 13.42
CA ASP A 65 6.35 -13.50 12.23
C ASP A 65 7.11 -14.15 11.05
N ASP A 66 8.15 -14.95 11.32
CA ASP A 66 8.92 -15.66 10.29
C ASP A 66 8.08 -16.73 9.59
N LEU A 67 7.19 -17.41 10.32
CA LEU A 67 6.25 -18.35 9.72
C LEU A 67 5.29 -17.65 8.75
N HIS A 68 4.87 -16.42 9.09
CA HIS A 68 4.07 -15.61 8.19
C HIS A 68 4.89 -15.24 6.94
N LEU A 69 6.15 -14.80 7.08
CA LEU A 69 7.02 -14.46 5.95
C LEU A 69 7.18 -15.65 5.01
N TRP A 70 7.41 -16.83 5.58
CA TRP A 70 7.52 -18.06 4.82
C TRP A 70 6.24 -18.35 4.01
N ARG A 71 5.07 -18.19 4.62
CA ARG A 71 3.79 -18.37 3.92
C ARG A 71 3.63 -17.40 2.75
N ALA A 72 4.14 -16.18 2.87
CA ALA A 72 4.11 -15.22 1.76
C ALA A 72 5.03 -15.66 0.61
N TYR A 73 6.27 -16.08 0.89
CA TYR A 73 7.14 -16.66 -0.13
C TYR A 73 6.54 -17.88 -0.81
N LYS A 74 6.01 -18.81 -0.03
CA LYS A 74 5.35 -20.01 -0.54
C LYS A 74 4.16 -19.67 -1.44
N ASN A 75 3.32 -18.71 -1.06
CA ASN A 75 2.20 -18.24 -1.89
C ASN A 75 2.69 -17.60 -3.19
N LEU A 76 3.74 -16.78 -3.10
CA LEU A 76 4.37 -16.13 -4.25
C LEU A 76 4.88 -17.15 -5.27
N PHE A 77 5.53 -18.22 -4.80
CA PHE A 77 6.02 -19.32 -5.64
C PHE A 77 4.86 -20.14 -6.20
N ALA A 78 3.91 -20.57 -5.35
CA ALA A 78 2.77 -21.40 -5.74
C ALA A 78 1.91 -20.75 -6.84
N GLN A 79 1.68 -19.44 -6.76
CA GLN A 79 0.89 -18.73 -7.77
C GLN A 79 1.58 -18.75 -9.14
N ARG A 80 2.90 -18.51 -9.18
CA ARG A 80 3.68 -18.60 -10.43
C ARG A 80 3.73 -20.04 -10.98
N PHE A 81 3.79 -21.05 -10.10
CA PHE A 81 3.70 -22.45 -10.55
C PHE A 81 2.36 -22.81 -11.16
N SER A 82 1.28 -22.31 -10.59
CA SER A 82 -0.06 -22.62 -11.10
C SER A 82 -0.30 -22.09 -12.51
N GLY A 83 0.47 -21.08 -12.94
CA GLY A 83 0.22 -20.32 -14.17
C GLY A 83 -1.06 -19.49 -14.14
N ILE A 84 -1.81 -19.54 -13.04
CA ILE A 84 -3.02 -18.75 -12.85
C ILE A 84 -2.59 -17.33 -12.46
N TYR A 85 -3.09 -16.34 -13.20
CA TYR A 85 -2.71 -14.93 -13.06
C TYR A 85 -1.26 -14.61 -13.45
N ASP A 86 -0.57 -15.49 -14.17
CA ASP A 86 0.84 -15.29 -14.54
C ASP A 86 1.07 -13.94 -15.24
N ASP A 87 0.25 -13.62 -16.26
CA ASP A 87 0.32 -12.33 -16.95
C ASP A 87 0.13 -11.14 -15.99
N VAL A 88 -0.82 -11.25 -15.05
CA VAL A 88 -1.12 -10.20 -14.08
C VAL A 88 0.05 -10.00 -13.12
N LEU A 89 0.54 -11.09 -12.51
CA LEU A 89 1.67 -11.04 -11.57
C LEU A 89 2.93 -10.49 -12.24
N GLN A 90 3.20 -10.89 -13.47
CA GLN A 90 4.37 -10.39 -14.20
C GLN A 90 4.28 -8.89 -14.51
N VAL A 91 3.10 -8.36 -14.85
CA VAL A 91 2.97 -6.92 -15.09
C VAL A 91 2.91 -6.11 -13.79
N THR A 92 2.38 -6.68 -12.70
CA THR A 92 2.42 -6.02 -11.39
C THR A 92 3.84 -6.01 -10.81
N ASP A 93 4.66 -7.04 -11.08
CA ASP A 93 6.10 -7.04 -10.79
C ASP A 93 6.80 -5.89 -11.51
N VAL A 94 6.46 -5.60 -12.77
CA VAL A 94 7.03 -4.48 -13.53
C VAL A 94 6.72 -3.13 -12.86
N ILE A 95 5.49 -2.95 -12.38
CA ILE A 95 5.09 -1.74 -11.63
C ILE A 95 5.88 -1.65 -10.32
N ALA A 96 5.89 -2.73 -9.53
CA ALA A 96 6.59 -2.81 -8.26
C ALA A 96 8.09 -2.50 -8.42
N HIS A 97 8.73 -3.06 -9.45
CA HIS A 97 10.12 -2.79 -9.81
C HIS A 97 10.38 -1.32 -10.14
N ASP A 98 9.54 -0.66 -10.96
CA ASP A 98 9.71 0.76 -11.30
C ASP A 98 9.64 1.64 -10.04
N LEU A 99 8.63 1.42 -9.19
CA LEU A 99 8.40 2.18 -7.96
C LEU A 99 9.55 1.99 -6.97
N PHE A 100 9.92 0.74 -6.70
CA PHE A 100 10.98 0.40 -5.76
C PHE A 100 12.32 0.95 -6.23
N LYS A 101 12.67 0.77 -7.51
CA LYS A 101 13.91 1.28 -8.11
C LYS A 101 13.96 2.80 -8.07
N TYR A 102 12.85 3.48 -8.38
CA TYR A 102 12.77 4.95 -8.35
C TYR A 102 13.16 5.51 -6.96
N PHE A 103 12.70 4.87 -5.89
CA PHE A 103 13.09 5.25 -4.53
C PHE A 103 14.50 4.77 -4.18
N ALA A 104 14.75 3.45 -4.20
CA ALA A 104 15.93 2.82 -3.64
C ALA A 104 17.25 3.19 -4.35
N THR A 105 17.19 3.60 -5.62
CA THR A 105 18.38 4.03 -6.37
C THR A 105 18.62 5.54 -6.33
N HIS A 106 17.80 6.29 -5.60
CA HIS A 106 17.93 7.73 -5.53
C HIS A 106 19.28 8.13 -4.92
N THR A 107 20.02 9.01 -5.62
CA THR A 107 21.41 9.32 -5.28
C THR A 107 21.61 9.94 -3.89
N ARG A 108 20.54 10.47 -3.29
CA ARG A 108 20.58 11.05 -1.95
C ARG A 108 20.43 10.02 -0.82
N LEU A 109 20.06 8.78 -1.13
CA LEU A 109 19.96 7.68 -0.18
C LEU A 109 21.27 6.89 -0.01
N LYS A 110 22.40 7.38 -0.54
CA LYS A 110 23.69 6.65 -0.51
C LYS A 110 24.16 6.27 0.90
N GLU A 111 23.90 7.15 1.87
CA GLU A 111 24.28 6.99 3.28
C GLU A 111 23.14 6.45 4.14
N ALA A 112 21.94 6.25 3.55
CA ALA A 112 20.80 5.73 4.26
C ALA A 112 21.02 4.25 4.59
N ARG A 113 20.76 3.88 5.84
CA ARG A 113 20.88 2.49 6.28
C ARG A 113 19.58 1.77 5.97
N SER A 114 19.67 0.67 5.23
CA SER A 114 18.49 -0.09 4.85
C SER A 114 18.71 -1.60 4.97
N ARG A 115 17.62 -2.33 5.23
CA ARG A 115 17.57 -3.78 5.52
C ARG A 115 17.54 -4.67 4.27
N TYR A 116 17.87 -4.16 3.12
CA TYR A 116 17.76 -4.83 1.82
C TYR A 116 19.00 -4.46 1.05
N SER A 117 19.45 -5.41 0.26
CA SER A 117 20.48 -5.16 -0.72
C SER A 117 20.00 -4.08 -1.70
N ARG A 118 20.95 -3.35 -2.30
CA ARG A 118 20.64 -2.46 -3.43
C ARG A 118 20.09 -3.22 -4.66
N GLY A 119 20.24 -4.54 -4.70
CA GLY A 119 19.73 -5.41 -5.75
C GLY A 119 18.43 -6.13 -5.40
N THR A 120 17.75 -5.74 -4.31
CA THR A 120 16.53 -6.44 -3.88
C THR A 120 15.42 -6.32 -4.92
N ILE A 121 14.74 -7.44 -5.11
CA ILE A 121 13.77 -7.63 -6.18
C ILE A 121 12.37 -7.55 -5.57
N PRO A 122 11.56 -6.53 -5.88
CA PRO A 122 10.16 -6.51 -5.48
C PRO A 122 9.35 -7.47 -6.34
N LEU A 123 8.74 -8.46 -5.70
CA LEU A 123 7.87 -9.43 -6.36
C LEU A 123 6.49 -9.42 -5.72
N THR A 124 5.49 -9.39 -6.57
CA THR A 124 4.09 -9.34 -6.21
C THR A 124 3.48 -10.74 -6.12
N PHE A 125 2.48 -10.88 -5.26
CA PHE A 125 1.60 -12.04 -5.17
C PHE A 125 0.21 -11.60 -4.76
N LEU A 126 -0.80 -12.43 -5.00
CA LEU A 126 -2.17 -12.16 -4.59
C LEU A 126 -2.35 -12.58 -3.13
N GLY A 127 -2.57 -11.61 -2.26
CA GLY A 127 -2.87 -11.83 -0.84
C GLY A 127 -4.30 -12.34 -0.62
N LYS A 128 -4.52 -13.02 0.51
CA LYS A 128 -5.88 -13.30 0.99
C LYS A 128 -6.47 -12.01 1.56
N SER A 129 -7.74 -11.75 1.27
CA SER A 129 -8.45 -10.51 1.63
C SER A 129 -8.49 -10.19 3.13
N GLU A 130 -8.20 -11.15 4.00
CA GLU A 130 -8.25 -11.02 5.46
C GLU A 130 -6.87 -11.12 6.14
N ASP A 131 -5.85 -11.59 5.42
CA ASP A 131 -4.49 -11.71 5.97
C ASP A 131 -3.75 -10.43 5.62
N TYR A 132 -3.63 -9.55 6.61
CA TYR A 132 -2.71 -8.43 6.78
C TYR A 132 -1.89 -8.00 5.55
N TYR A 133 -1.87 -6.69 5.28
CA TYR A 133 -0.89 -6.04 4.43
C TYR A 133 0.50 -6.23 5.03
N ILE A 134 1.14 -7.38 4.79
CA ILE A 134 2.41 -7.69 5.45
C ILE A 134 3.55 -7.25 4.55
N THR A 135 4.07 -6.07 4.88
CA THR A 135 5.51 -5.87 4.74
C THR A 135 6.17 -6.61 5.89
N TYR A 136 6.93 -7.65 5.58
CA TYR A 136 7.73 -8.33 6.59
C TYR A 136 8.95 -7.48 6.92
N THR A 137 9.01 -7.07 8.18
CA THR A 137 10.10 -6.27 8.73
C THR A 137 10.93 -7.22 9.59
N HIS A 138 12.03 -7.75 9.07
CA HIS A 138 13.02 -8.40 9.94
C HIS A 138 14.31 -7.60 9.97
N ASP A 139 15.11 -7.85 11.00
CA ASP A 139 16.39 -7.17 11.20
C ASP A 139 17.47 -7.59 10.19
N MET A 140 17.18 -8.59 9.35
CA MET A 140 18.12 -9.14 8.37
C MET A 140 17.82 -8.72 6.93
N GLU A 141 18.83 -8.87 6.08
CA GLU A 141 18.76 -8.54 4.67
C GLU A 141 17.82 -9.50 3.93
N HIS A 142 16.69 -9.01 3.40
CA HIS A 142 15.88 -9.83 2.51
C HIS A 142 16.23 -9.59 1.02
N PRO A 143 16.43 -10.69 0.27
CA PRO A 143 16.81 -10.63 -1.13
C PRO A 143 15.62 -10.29 -2.05
N ILE A 144 14.39 -10.54 -1.59
CA ILE A 144 13.15 -10.28 -2.30
C ILE A 144 12.23 -9.46 -1.40
N ALA A 145 11.70 -8.36 -1.93
CA ALA A 145 10.65 -7.59 -1.28
C ALA A 145 9.30 -8.18 -1.70
N VAL A 146 8.60 -8.82 -0.78
CA VAL A 146 7.33 -9.50 -1.06
C VAL A 146 6.18 -8.51 -0.94
N ILE A 147 5.43 -8.31 -2.02
CA ILE A 147 4.38 -7.29 -2.15
C ILE A 147 3.02 -7.98 -2.33
N SER A 148 2.15 -7.84 -1.33
CA SER A 148 0.82 -8.47 -1.34
C SER A 148 -0.19 -7.57 -2.05
N ILE A 149 -0.80 -8.05 -3.14
CA ILE A 149 -1.87 -7.33 -3.84
C ILE A 149 -3.22 -7.92 -3.41
N PRO A 150 -4.18 -7.12 -2.94
CA PRO A 150 -5.50 -7.63 -2.59
C PRO A 150 -6.17 -8.28 -3.80
N GLN A 151 -6.62 -9.54 -3.66
CA GLN A 151 -7.19 -10.30 -4.77
C GLN A 151 -8.40 -9.60 -5.42
N GLY A 152 -9.21 -8.88 -4.66
CA GLY A 152 -10.34 -8.11 -5.19
C GLY A 152 -9.97 -6.95 -6.12
N ARG A 153 -8.68 -6.58 -6.18
CA ARG A 153 -8.17 -5.43 -6.94
C ARG A 153 -7.54 -5.80 -8.28
N VAL A 154 -7.36 -7.08 -8.56
CA VAL A 154 -6.58 -7.52 -9.74
C VAL A 154 -7.35 -7.44 -11.05
N SER A 155 -8.67 -7.24 -10.99
CA SER A 155 -9.56 -7.27 -12.16
C SER A 155 -9.34 -6.14 -13.16
N SER A 156 -8.68 -5.06 -12.75
CA SER A 156 -8.48 -3.87 -13.58
C SER A 156 -7.26 -3.07 -13.16
N VAL A 157 -6.57 -2.48 -14.14
CA VAL A 157 -5.29 -1.78 -13.91
C VAL A 157 -5.49 -0.50 -13.09
N TRP A 158 -6.62 0.21 -13.24
CA TRP A 158 -6.91 1.41 -12.44
C TRP A 158 -7.15 1.13 -10.96
N ASN A 159 -7.36 -0.14 -10.58
CA ASN A 159 -7.44 -0.59 -9.17
C ASN A 159 -6.09 -1.04 -8.61
N TRP A 160 -5.03 -1.13 -9.44
CA TRP A 160 -3.68 -1.50 -9.00
C TRP A 160 -2.92 -0.35 -8.33
N LEU A 161 -3.57 0.80 -8.11
CA LEU A 161 -3.05 1.89 -7.28
C LEU A 161 -2.87 1.51 -5.81
N ALA A 162 -3.32 0.31 -5.40
CA ALA A 162 -2.88 -0.30 -4.14
C ALA A 162 -1.37 -0.61 -4.14
N ILE A 163 -0.76 -0.99 -5.28
CA ILE A 163 0.67 -1.37 -5.35
C ILE A 163 1.61 -0.29 -4.79
N PRO A 164 1.52 1.00 -5.18
CA PRO A 164 2.39 2.03 -4.59
C PRO A 164 2.18 2.24 -3.09
N HIS A 165 1.00 1.92 -2.56
CA HIS A 165 0.74 1.90 -1.11
C HIS A 165 1.46 0.72 -0.44
N GLU A 166 1.35 -0.49 -0.99
CA GLU A 166 2.08 -1.66 -0.47
C GLU A 166 3.61 -1.50 -0.53
N ILE A 167 4.11 -0.92 -1.61
CA ILE A 167 5.53 -0.55 -1.75
C ILE A 167 5.91 0.50 -0.69
N GLY A 168 4.98 1.39 -0.33
CA GLY A 168 5.17 2.37 0.72
C GLY A 168 5.38 1.75 2.10
N HIS A 169 4.54 0.77 2.49
CA HIS A 169 4.79 -0.04 3.68
C HIS A 169 6.17 -0.71 3.62
N ASN A 170 6.50 -1.26 2.44
CA ASN A 170 7.74 -1.97 2.23
C ASN A 170 8.97 -1.08 2.45
N ILE A 171 8.97 0.11 1.85
CA ILE A 171 10.02 1.11 2.05
C ILE A 171 10.06 1.58 3.52
N PHE A 172 8.91 1.82 4.14
CA PHE A 172 8.84 2.37 5.50
C PHE A 172 9.47 1.44 6.54
N ALA A 173 9.20 0.14 6.43
CA ALA A 173 9.81 -0.90 7.25
C ALA A 173 11.32 -1.10 7.00
N HIS A 174 11.74 -0.84 5.79
CA HIS A 174 13.03 -1.26 5.27
C HIS A 174 14.18 -0.31 5.66
N TYR A 175 13.89 0.99 5.81
CA TYR A 175 14.88 1.96 6.24
C TYR A 175 14.97 2.01 7.77
N ILE A 176 16.15 1.71 8.29
CA ILE A 176 16.39 1.59 9.74
C ILE A 176 16.10 2.94 10.42
N ASP A 177 15.35 2.91 11.51
CA ASP A 177 14.89 4.06 12.30
C ASP A 177 13.83 4.96 11.63
N PHE A 178 13.33 4.63 10.43
CA PHE A 178 12.38 5.51 9.74
C PHE A 178 11.10 5.74 10.56
N GLU A 179 10.45 4.68 11.02
CA GLU A 179 9.24 4.80 11.84
C GLU A 179 9.50 5.56 13.16
N SER A 180 10.57 5.21 13.88
CA SER A 180 10.86 5.78 15.20
C SER A 180 11.25 7.26 15.11
N GLU A 181 12.03 7.65 14.10
CA GLU A 181 12.42 9.03 13.84
C GLU A 181 11.21 9.89 13.45
N LEU A 182 10.40 9.40 12.50
CA LEU A 182 9.21 10.11 12.02
C LEU A 182 8.19 10.27 13.13
N TRP A 183 7.90 9.19 13.87
CA TRP A 183 7.04 9.25 15.05
C TRP A 183 7.56 10.25 16.09
N GLY A 184 8.87 10.25 16.36
CA GLY A 184 9.48 11.20 17.29
C GLY A 184 9.23 12.67 16.91
N LYS A 185 9.25 12.98 15.60
CA LYS A 185 8.94 14.31 15.06
C LYS A 185 7.45 14.64 15.21
N ILE A 186 6.56 13.77 14.73
CA ILE A 186 5.10 13.94 14.82
C ILE A 186 4.65 14.11 16.27
N ASN A 187 5.14 13.24 17.17
CA ASN A 187 4.82 13.30 18.59
C ASN A 187 5.18 14.67 19.18
N ARG A 188 6.36 15.23 18.88
CA ARG A 188 6.77 16.57 19.35
C ARG A 188 5.87 17.69 18.82
N LEU A 189 5.36 17.57 17.60
CA LEU A 189 4.43 18.55 17.02
C LEU A 189 3.07 18.49 17.71
N LEU A 190 2.50 17.29 17.82
CA LEU A 190 1.25 17.04 18.55
C LEU A 190 1.37 17.47 20.03
N GLN A 191 2.57 17.38 20.61
CA GLN A 191 2.78 17.81 21.98
C GLN A 191 2.50 19.30 22.24
N LYS A 192 2.58 20.13 21.21
CA LYS A 192 2.36 21.57 21.30
C LYS A 192 0.90 21.96 20.98
N GLY A 193 0.13 21.05 20.39
CA GLY A 193 -1.26 21.28 19.98
C GLY A 193 -2.26 21.23 21.15
N ARG A 194 -3.42 21.86 20.95
CA ARG A 194 -4.56 21.86 21.89
C ARG A 194 -5.81 21.37 21.19
N PHE A 195 -6.10 20.08 21.27
CA PHE A 195 -7.17 19.45 20.49
C PHE A 195 -8.50 19.42 21.25
N ARG A 196 -9.60 19.77 20.58
CA ARG A 196 -10.96 19.65 21.09
C ARG A 196 -11.48 18.22 20.88
N ILE A 197 -11.62 17.47 21.96
CA ILE A 197 -12.13 16.09 21.94
C ILE A 197 -13.26 15.98 22.96
N ASN A 198 -14.40 15.45 22.52
CA ASN A 198 -15.57 15.26 23.36
C ASN A 198 -15.51 13.86 23.98
N LEU A 199 -15.08 13.75 25.23
CA LEU A 199 -15.07 12.48 25.95
C LEU A 199 -16.51 12.07 26.30
N LEU A 200 -16.88 10.83 25.99
CA LEU A 200 -18.22 10.28 26.25
C LEU A 200 -18.17 9.32 27.45
N ASP A 201 -17.57 8.15 27.26
CA ASP A 201 -17.46 7.12 28.31
C ASP A 201 -16.03 6.57 28.36
N PHE A 202 -15.08 7.50 28.41
CA PHE A 202 -13.67 7.23 28.64
C PHE A 202 -13.35 7.50 30.12
N SER A 203 -13.23 6.42 30.91
CA SER A 203 -13.09 6.48 32.37
C SER A 203 -11.78 7.12 32.86
N SER A 204 -10.78 7.27 31.98
CA SER A 204 -9.50 7.88 32.32
C SER A 204 -9.46 9.36 31.94
N LYS A 205 -8.83 10.19 32.78
CA LYS A 205 -8.50 11.60 32.48
C LYS A 205 -7.40 11.70 31.42
N ILE A 206 -7.59 11.08 30.26
CA ILE A 206 -6.68 11.21 29.13
C ILE A 206 -6.83 12.60 28.53
N SER A 207 -5.72 13.30 28.32
CA SER A 207 -5.77 14.60 27.63
C SER A 207 -6.07 14.40 26.14
N GLY A 208 -6.77 15.36 25.52
CA GLY A 208 -7.04 15.29 24.07
C GLY A 208 -5.76 15.20 23.22
N LYS A 209 -4.66 15.81 23.68
CA LYS A 209 -3.33 15.64 23.09
C LYS A 209 -2.86 14.19 23.10
N LYS A 210 -3.06 13.47 24.21
CA LYS A 210 -2.63 12.07 24.32
C LYS A 210 -3.49 11.16 23.45
N ILE A 211 -4.80 11.44 23.33
CA ILE A 211 -5.67 10.78 22.35
C ILE A 211 -5.14 11.01 20.93
N MET A 212 -4.85 12.26 20.55
CA MET A 212 -4.35 12.51 19.19
C MET A 212 -3.01 11.84 18.91
N GLN A 213 -2.10 11.83 19.88
CA GLN A 213 -0.85 11.08 19.77
C GLN A 213 -1.11 9.59 19.54
N THR A 214 -2.04 9.00 20.29
CA THR A 214 -2.41 7.60 20.08
C THR A 214 -2.96 7.39 18.67
N ILE A 215 -3.90 8.22 18.21
CA ILE A 215 -4.49 8.10 16.86
C ILE A 215 -3.41 8.10 15.78
N TRP A 216 -2.57 9.15 15.76
CA TRP A 216 -1.51 9.26 14.77
C TRP A 216 -0.43 8.18 14.88
N ARG A 217 -0.20 7.63 16.08
CA ARG A 217 0.75 6.53 16.25
C ARG A 217 0.27 5.27 15.53
N PHE A 218 -0.99 4.90 15.70
CA PHE A 218 -1.57 3.72 15.06
C PHE A 218 -1.78 3.92 13.56
N TRP A 219 -2.08 5.15 13.12
CA TRP A 219 -2.25 5.47 11.70
C TRP A 219 -0.94 5.65 10.93
N LEU A 220 0.20 5.69 11.63
CA LEU A 220 1.46 6.13 11.02
C LEU A 220 1.87 5.29 9.81
N ASP A 221 1.79 3.98 9.94
CA ASP A 221 2.21 3.04 8.89
C ASP A 221 1.36 3.19 7.62
N GLU A 222 0.03 3.08 7.77
CA GLU A 222 -0.96 3.28 6.71
C GLU A 222 -0.88 4.66 6.04
N LEU A 223 -0.66 5.70 6.84
CA LEU A 223 -0.51 7.05 6.35
C LEU A 223 0.76 7.20 5.50
N VAL A 224 1.88 6.64 5.95
CA VAL A 224 3.13 6.69 5.18
C VAL A 224 2.97 5.92 3.87
N ALA A 225 2.30 4.77 3.89
CA ALA A 225 1.96 4.03 2.69
C ALA A 225 1.09 4.85 1.72
N ASP A 226 0.08 5.56 2.21
CA ASP A 226 -0.71 6.50 1.40
C ASP A 226 0.13 7.67 0.85
N VAL A 227 1.07 8.20 1.65
CA VAL A 227 2.02 9.24 1.21
C VAL A 227 2.85 8.73 0.02
N PHE A 228 3.35 7.49 0.07
CA PHE A 228 4.04 6.88 -1.07
C PHE A 228 3.12 6.73 -2.28
N GLY A 229 1.88 6.28 -2.07
CA GLY A 229 0.83 6.27 -3.09
C GLY A 229 0.72 7.60 -3.86
N VAL A 230 0.58 8.70 -3.12
CA VAL A 230 0.50 10.05 -3.68
C VAL A 230 1.82 10.50 -4.32
N LEU A 231 2.97 10.25 -3.69
CA LEU A 231 4.27 10.68 -4.22
C LEU A 231 4.69 9.90 -5.48
N PHE A 232 4.18 8.69 -5.69
CA PHE A 232 4.46 7.91 -6.89
C PHE A 232 3.49 8.14 -8.04
N THR A 233 2.21 8.42 -7.75
CA THR A 233 1.15 8.42 -8.77
C THR A 233 0.21 9.63 -8.74
N GLY A 234 0.42 10.55 -7.80
CA GLY A 234 -0.23 11.86 -7.76
C GLY A 234 -1.74 11.79 -7.55
N PRO A 235 -2.51 12.64 -8.25
CA PRO A 235 -3.97 12.69 -8.14
C PRO A 235 -4.68 11.35 -8.31
N ALA A 236 -4.16 10.48 -9.18
CA ALA A 236 -4.73 9.17 -9.45
C ALA A 236 -4.88 8.32 -8.18
N PHE A 237 -3.87 8.32 -7.30
CA PHE A 237 -3.95 7.60 -6.03
C PHE A 237 -5.10 8.09 -5.16
N VAL A 238 -5.24 9.41 -5.02
CA VAL A 238 -6.29 10.03 -4.22
C VAL A 238 -7.66 9.69 -4.79
N MET A 239 -7.84 9.76 -6.11
CA MET A 239 -9.07 9.32 -6.78
C MET A 239 -9.41 7.85 -6.48
N SER A 240 -8.42 6.96 -6.48
CA SER A 240 -8.63 5.56 -6.09
C SER A 240 -9.07 5.43 -4.64
N ARG A 241 -8.42 6.13 -3.71
CA ARG A 241 -8.78 6.11 -2.28
C ARG A 241 -10.15 6.74 -2.03
N HIS A 242 -10.58 7.72 -2.83
CA HIS A 242 -11.95 8.23 -2.78
C HIS A 242 -12.96 7.11 -3.08
N SER A 243 -12.76 6.36 -4.16
CA SER A 243 -13.65 5.25 -4.52
C SER A 243 -13.73 4.19 -3.42
N ASP A 244 -12.59 3.88 -2.78
CA ASP A 244 -12.53 2.93 -1.67
C ASP A 244 -13.29 3.45 -0.45
N SER A 245 -13.16 4.74 -0.17
CA SER A 245 -13.83 5.40 0.94
C SER A 245 -15.34 5.50 0.73
N VAL A 246 -15.80 5.72 -0.51
CA VAL A 246 -17.22 5.67 -0.86
C VAL A 246 -17.78 4.28 -0.57
N GLN A 247 -17.13 3.24 -1.08
CA GLN A 247 -17.57 1.86 -0.85
C GLN A 247 -17.65 1.54 0.65
N ALA A 248 -16.61 1.89 1.41
CA ALA A 248 -16.60 1.67 2.85
C ALA A 248 -17.71 2.46 3.57
N ALA A 249 -17.96 3.71 3.17
CA ALA A 249 -19.03 4.52 3.74
C ALA A 249 -20.42 3.92 3.43
N GLU A 250 -20.64 3.40 2.23
CA GLU A 250 -21.88 2.71 1.85
C GLU A 250 -22.09 1.44 2.68
N GLU A 251 -21.06 0.61 2.81
CA GLU A 251 -21.10 -0.64 3.60
C GLU A 251 -21.37 -0.38 5.08
N MET A 252 -20.85 0.73 5.63
CA MET A 252 -21.06 1.14 7.03
C MET A 252 -22.33 1.98 7.25
N GLY A 253 -23.16 2.18 6.21
CA GLY A 253 -24.37 2.99 6.30
C GLY A 253 -24.10 4.46 6.67
N GLY A 254 -22.94 4.98 6.29
CA GLY A 254 -22.54 6.37 6.49
C GLY A 254 -21.98 6.73 7.86
N ILE A 255 -21.77 5.75 8.73
CA ILE A 255 -21.20 5.98 10.06
C ILE A 255 -19.67 6.05 9.96
N ASP A 256 -19.09 7.20 10.33
CA ASP A 256 -17.64 7.34 10.41
C ASP A 256 -17.11 6.90 11.79
N LEU A 257 -16.73 5.63 11.85
CA LEU A 257 -16.39 4.92 13.08
C LEU A 257 -14.93 4.45 13.05
N ALA A 258 -14.24 4.57 14.18
CA ALA A 258 -13.00 3.86 14.43
C ALA A 258 -13.10 2.99 15.69
N ILE A 259 -12.55 1.78 15.63
CA ILE A 259 -12.51 0.85 16.75
C ILE A 259 -11.22 1.06 17.55
N TRP A 260 -11.36 1.11 18.88
CA TRP A 260 -10.27 1.05 19.85
C TRP A 260 -10.61 -0.02 20.89
N ASN A 261 -10.01 -1.20 20.75
CA ASN A 261 -10.05 -2.27 21.75
C ASN A 261 -9.20 -1.87 22.95
N LEU A 262 -9.85 -1.52 24.06
CA LEU A 262 -9.15 -1.09 25.27
C LEU A 262 -8.53 -2.24 26.05
N ASP A 263 -9.00 -3.48 25.86
CA ASP A 263 -8.49 -4.65 26.60
C ASP A 263 -7.16 -5.12 25.98
N GLU A 264 -7.07 -5.12 24.65
CA GLU A 264 -5.87 -5.48 23.90
C GLU A 264 -4.94 -4.29 23.66
N MET A 265 -5.39 -3.07 24.00
CA MET A 265 -4.71 -1.81 23.67
C MET A 265 -4.47 -1.65 22.16
N GLU A 266 -5.38 -2.17 21.34
CA GLU A 266 -5.32 -2.10 19.89
C GLU A 266 -6.32 -1.08 19.35
N MET A 267 -5.94 -0.40 18.27
CA MET A 267 -6.81 0.56 17.60
C MET A 267 -6.72 0.35 16.10
N SER A 268 -7.81 0.65 15.39
CA SER A 268 -7.83 0.66 13.92
C SER A 268 -6.63 1.43 13.37
N ARG A 269 -5.86 0.73 12.53
CA ARG A 269 -4.64 1.26 11.90
C ARG A 269 -4.95 2.17 10.72
N HIS A 270 -6.10 2.01 10.08
CA HIS A 270 -6.49 2.85 8.96
C HIS A 270 -7.18 4.14 9.45
N PRO A 271 -6.86 5.29 8.85
CA PRO A 271 -7.74 6.46 8.92
C PRO A 271 -9.17 6.09 8.52
N THR A 272 -10.16 6.72 9.15
CA THR A 272 -11.56 6.48 8.82
C THR A 272 -11.85 6.84 7.36
N ALA A 273 -12.87 6.21 6.78
CA ALA A 273 -13.25 6.44 5.39
C ALA A 273 -13.55 7.91 5.11
N SER A 274 -14.08 8.67 6.09
CA SER A 274 -14.36 10.10 5.88
C SER A 274 -13.15 11.01 5.89
N ILE A 275 -12.02 10.51 6.37
CA ILE A 275 -10.83 11.30 6.62
C ILE A 275 -9.70 10.97 5.64
N ARG A 276 -9.61 9.70 5.21
CA ARG A 276 -8.57 9.24 4.28
C ARG A 276 -8.56 9.99 2.93
N PRO A 277 -9.72 10.32 2.30
CA PRO A 277 -9.79 11.19 1.12
C PRO A 277 -9.15 12.57 1.34
N LEU A 278 -9.53 13.23 2.44
CA LEU A 278 -9.10 14.58 2.78
C LEU A 278 -7.59 14.66 3.08
N LEU A 279 -6.99 13.58 3.61
CA LEU A 279 -5.54 13.42 3.73
C LEU A 279 -4.85 13.52 2.36
N GLY A 280 -5.35 12.78 1.38
CA GLY A 280 -4.83 12.80 0.01
C GLY A 280 -4.90 14.19 -0.62
N SER A 281 -6.06 14.85 -0.54
CA SER A 281 -6.23 16.22 -1.04
C SER A 281 -5.29 17.22 -0.38
N LYS A 282 -5.03 17.08 0.93
CA LYS A 282 -4.03 17.91 1.63
C LYS A 282 -2.62 17.70 1.06
N MET A 283 -2.23 16.46 0.77
CA MET A 283 -0.94 16.15 0.15
C MET A 283 -0.84 16.76 -1.26
N LEU A 284 -1.91 16.66 -2.08
CA LEU A 284 -1.96 17.24 -3.42
C LEU A 284 -1.71 18.75 -3.42
N ARG A 285 -2.34 19.49 -2.49
CA ARG A 285 -2.09 20.94 -2.33
C ARG A 285 -0.62 21.24 -2.01
N ILE A 286 0.03 20.43 -1.18
CA ILE A 286 1.46 20.60 -0.86
C ILE A 286 2.36 20.30 -2.07
N LEU A 287 1.94 19.39 -2.95
CA LEU A 287 2.67 19.06 -4.17
C LEU A 287 2.54 20.12 -5.29
N GLY A 288 1.58 21.03 -5.17
CA GLY A 288 1.26 22.06 -6.17
C GLY A 288 0.08 21.71 -7.08
N PHE A 289 -0.81 20.83 -6.62
CA PHE A 289 -2.06 20.45 -7.30
C PHE A 289 -3.27 20.99 -6.52
N GLU A 290 -3.26 22.28 -6.19
CA GLU A 290 -4.28 22.90 -5.34
C GLU A 290 -5.69 22.74 -5.91
N ASP A 291 -5.88 23.06 -7.19
CA ASP A 291 -7.18 22.98 -7.86
C ASP A 291 -7.77 21.56 -7.83
N ILE A 292 -6.93 20.53 -8.01
CA ILE A 292 -7.36 19.14 -7.99
C ILE A 292 -7.69 18.69 -6.56
N GLY A 293 -6.90 19.12 -5.58
CA GLY A 293 -7.19 18.85 -4.16
C GLY A 293 -8.51 19.48 -3.72
N ASP A 294 -8.80 20.70 -4.17
CA ASP A 294 -10.06 21.39 -3.89
C ASP A 294 -11.25 20.69 -4.57
N GLU A 295 -11.14 20.33 -5.84
CA GLU A 295 -12.17 19.58 -6.58
C GLU A 295 -12.49 18.24 -5.90
N LEU A 296 -11.46 17.50 -5.47
CA LEU A 296 -11.65 16.21 -4.79
C LEU A 296 -12.33 16.40 -3.44
N ASP A 297 -11.96 17.40 -2.64
CA ASP A 297 -12.64 17.69 -1.38
C ASP A 297 -14.12 18.05 -1.60
N GLU A 298 -14.43 18.87 -2.61
CA GLU A 298 -15.82 19.22 -2.96
C GLU A 298 -16.65 17.97 -3.31
N ARG A 299 -16.11 17.09 -4.16
CA ARG A 299 -16.72 15.80 -4.52
C ARG A 299 -16.92 14.93 -3.28
N TRP A 300 -15.93 14.86 -2.39
CA TRP A 300 -16.02 14.07 -1.16
C TRP A 300 -17.11 14.60 -0.24
N PHE A 301 -17.16 15.92 0.00
CA PHE A 301 -18.19 16.53 0.84
C PHE A 301 -19.60 16.43 0.24
N GLU A 302 -19.74 16.40 -1.09
CA GLU A 302 -21.02 16.08 -1.74
C GLU A 302 -21.49 14.67 -1.43
N ILE A 303 -20.60 13.69 -1.50
CA ILE A 303 -20.88 12.29 -1.16
C ILE A 303 -21.20 12.18 0.34
N CYS A 304 -20.32 12.65 1.23
CA CYS A 304 -20.52 12.56 2.67
C CYS A 304 -21.84 13.20 3.15
N ARG A 305 -22.28 14.32 2.53
CA ARG A 305 -23.58 14.94 2.87
C ARG A 305 -24.77 13.99 2.71
N GLN A 306 -24.64 12.94 1.91
CA GLN A 306 -25.67 11.92 1.73
C GLN A 306 -25.68 10.89 2.86
N TYR A 307 -24.55 10.69 3.54
CA TYR A 307 -24.32 9.54 4.43
C TYR A 307 -24.09 9.93 5.90
N SER A 308 -23.45 11.08 6.19
CA SER A 308 -23.10 11.50 7.55
C SER A 308 -23.64 12.89 7.87
N SER A 309 -24.39 12.99 8.97
CA SER A 309 -25.04 14.22 9.43
C SER A 309 -24.34 14.91 10.60
N THR A 310 -23.33 14.27 11.21
CA THR A 310 -22.81 14.68 12.53
C THR A 310 -21.59 15.60 12.47
N GLY A 311 -20.79 15.55 11.39
CA GLY A 311 -19.52 16.30 11.30
C GLY A 311 -18.44 15.86 12.31
N ASP A 312 -18.72 14.79 13.05
CA ASP A 312 -17.91 14.27 14.15
C ASP A 312 -17.48 12.82 13.82
N LEU A 313 -16.21 12.54 14.05
CA LEU A 313 -15.59 11.21 13.98
C LEU A 313 -15.83 10.48 15.32
N LEU A 314 -16.33 9.25 15.29
CA LEU A 314 -16.68 8.49 16.50
C LEU A 314 -15.68 7.35 16.76
N TRP A 315 -15.12 7.30 17.97
CA TRP A 315 -14.37 6.13 18.45
C TRP A 315 -15.21 5.28 19.38
N VAL A 316 -15.15 3.96 19.19
CA VAL A 316 -15.85 2.98 20.02
C VAL A 316 -14.91 1.89 20.52
N ASN A 317 -15.26 1.27 21.64
CA ASN A 317 -14.70 0.02 22.11
C ASN A 317 -15.75 -1.07 21.91
N GLU A 318 -15.44 -2.08 21.10
CA GLU A 318 -16.29 -3.26 20.95
C GLU A 318 -15.98 -4.24 22.07
N THR A 319 -16.99 -4.61 22.85
CA THR A 319 -16.87 -5.59 23.93
C THR A 319 -17.89 -6.72 23.73
N PRO A 320 -17.76 -7.86 24.43
CA PRO A 320 -18.78 -8.90 24.42
C PRO A 320 -20.18 -8.41 24.81
N ASP A 321 -20.26 -7.32 25.57
CA ASP A 321 -21.51 -6.70 26.05
C ASP A 321 -22.08 -5.63 25.08
N GLY A 322 -21.39 -5.37 23.96
CA GLY A 322 -21.81 -4.45 22.92
C GLY A 322 -20.81 -3.34 22.59
N VAL A 323 -21.27 -2.31 21.90
CA VAL A 323 -20.43 -1.20 21.41
C VAL A 323 -20.48 -0.03 22.38
N LYS A 324 -19.34 0.29 23.00
CA LYS A 324 -19.19 1.41 23.94
C LYS A 324 -18.61 2.64 23.23
N LYS A 325 -19.34 3.76 23.22
CA LYS A 325 -18.84 5.03 22.66
C LYS A 325 -17.79 5.67 23.57
N LEU A 326 -16.59 5.90 23.05
CA LEU A 326 -15.46 6.41 23.82
C LEU A 326 -15.38 7.93 23.80
N PHE A 327 -15.26 8.50 22.60
CA PHE A 327 -15.15 9.94 22.38
C PHE A 327 -15.50 10.30 20.93
N THR A 328 -15.77 11.59 20.68
CA THR A 328 -15.85 12.14 19.33
C THR A 328 -14.79 13.21 19.07
N ILE A 329 -14.38 13.33 17.81
CA ILE A 329 -13.48 14.39 17.33
C ILE A 329 -14.17 15.10 16.17
N PRO A 330 -14.41 16.42 16.26
CA PRO A 330 -14.91 17.17 15.11
C PRO A 330 -13.97 17.07 13.91
N ILE A 331 -14.50 16.91 12.71
CA ILE A 331 -13.68 16.76 11.48
C ILE A 331 -12.67 17.91 11.34
N ASP A 332 -13.08 19.15 11.57
CA ASP A 332 -12.22 20.34 11.51
C ASP A 332 -11.01 20.24 12.45
N GLU A 333 -11.17 19.59 13.58
CA GLU A 333 -10.10 19.36 14.56
C GLU A 333 -9.08 18.34 14.02
N MET A 334 -9.57 17.30 13.36
CA MET A 334 -8.70 16.34 12.66
C MET A 334 -7.97 17.01 11.50
N LEU A 335 -8.66 17.79 10.66
CA LEU A 335 -8.08 18.54 9.55
C LEU A 335 -7.00 19.52 10.03
N ARG A 336 -7.22 20.21 11.15
CA ARG A 336 -6.20 21.07 11.76
C ARG A 336 -4.94 20.29 12.17
N SER A 337 -5.08 19.03 12.57
CA SER A 337 -3.91 18.18 12.83
C SER A 337 -3.16 17.81 11.54
N PHE A 338 -3.84 17.80 10.38
CA PHE A 338 -3.21 17.55 9.07
C PHE A 338 -2.29 18.69 8.66
N ASP A 339 -2.72 19.93 8.90
CA ASP A 339 -1.92 21.13 8.67
C ASP A 339 -0.59 21.12 9.42
N ILE A 340 -0.51 20.36 10.50
CA ILE A 340 0.69 20.23 11.33
C ILE A 340 1.54 19.03 10.88
N ILE A 341 0.90 17.90 10.60
CA ILE A 341 1.60 16.60 10.47
C ILE A 341 2.02 16.32 9.04
N ILE A 342 1.14 16.55 8.06
CA ILE A 342 1.41 16.19 6.66
C ILE A 342 2.61 16.96 6.09
N PRO A 343 2.78 18.27 6.36
CA PRO A 343 3.99 18.97 5.95
C PRO A 343 5.27 18.37 6.56
N GLU A 344 5.26 17.93 7.82
CA GLU A 344 6.44 17.32 8.45
C GLU A 344 6.77 15.96 7.82
N ILE A 345 5.78 15.14 7.46
CA ILE A 345 6.02 13.85 6.80
C ILE A 345 6.61 14.06 5.41
N LEU A 346 6.05 14.98 4.63
CA LEU A 346 6.44 15.19 3.23
C LEU A 346 7.77 15.94 3.10
N THR A 347 7.97 16.98 3.92
CA THR A 347 9.06 17.96 3.76
C THR A 347 10.08 17.94 4.89
N GLY A 348 9.79 17.26 6.00
CA GLY A 348 10.71 17.13 7.11
C GLY A 348 11.92 16.27 6.73
N SER A 349 13.11 16.79 6.98
CA SER A 349 14.37 16.04 6.82
C SER A 349 14.43 14.87 7.80
N LEU A 350 14.83 13.68 7.33
CA LEU A 350 14.96 12.45 8.11
C LEU A 350 16.40 11.94 8.03
N LYS A 351 17.04 11.76 9.19
CA LYS A 351 18.43 11.28 9.29
C LYS A 351 18.56 9.86 8.74
N CYS A 352 17.57 8.99 8.99
CA CYS A 352 17.56 7.65 8.42
C CYS A 352 17.61 7.63 6.88
N LEU A 353 17.14 8.70 6.23
CA LEU A 353 17.17 8.91 4.78
C LEU A 353 18.31 9.84 4.33
N GLY A 354 19.42 9.88 5.09
CA GLY A 354 20.58 10.72 4.74
C GLY A 354 20.37 12.22 4.97
N GLY A 355 19.37 12.60 5.76
CA GLY A 355 19.00 14.01 6.00
C GLY A 355 18.08 14.59 4.93
N GLU A 356 17.51 13.77 4.05
CA GLU A 356 16.54 14.21 3.05
C GLU A 356 15.09 14.12 3.54
N SER A 357 14.21 14.85 2.88
CA SER A 357 12.76 14.67 3.00
C SER A 357 12.24 13.69 1.95
N LEU A 358 11.03 13.15 2.16
CA LEU A 358 10.41 12.27 1.16
C LEU A 358 10.23 12.97 -0.19
N MET A 359 9.76 14.22 -0.21
CA MET A 359 9.61 15.01 -1.44
C MET A 359 10.92 15.31 -2.18
N ASN A 360 12.06 15.21 -1.50
CA ASN A 360 13.37 15.36 -2.12
C ASN A 360 13.89 14.07 -2.77
N ILE A 361 13.31 12.92 -2.43
CA ILE A 361 13.67 11.59 -2.93
C ILE A 361 12.72 11.15 -4.02
N ILE A 362 11.42 11.29 -3.78
CA ILE A 362 10.36 10.99 -4.73
C ILE A 362 9.35 12.12 -4.75
N ARG A 363 8.91 12.48 -5.94
CA ARG A 363 7.89 13.50 -6.13
C ARG A 363 7.16 13.20 -7.43
N PHE A 364 5.83 13.23 -7.37
CA PHE A 364 4.97 13.33 -8.54
C PHE A 364 4.72 14.82 -8.79
N ASP A 365 5.23 15.35 -9.89
CA ASP A 365 5.15 16.77 -10.22
C ASP A 365 4.26 17.06 -11.45
N ASN A 366 4.22 18.32 -11.88
CA ASN A 366 3.41 18.74 -13.02
C ASN A 366 3.81 18.06 -14.33
N LEU A 367 5.09 17.72 -14.53
CA LEU A 367 5.52 17.00 -15.72
C LEU A 367 5.00 15.57 -15.68
N ASP A 368 5.10 14.88 -14.54
CA ASP A 368 4.52 13.54 -14.35
C ASP A 368 3.01 13.55 -14.62
N PHE A 369 2.30 14.56 -14.12
CA PHE A 369 0.87 14.72 -14.35
C PHE A 369 0.53 14.93 -15.83
N VAL A 370 1.27 15.79 -16.53
CA VAL A 370 1.08 16.02 -17.97
C VAL A 370 1.31 14.73 -18.77
N ILE A 371 2.36 13.98 -18.46
CA ILE A 371 2.63 12.68 -19.09
C ILE A 371 1.43 11.74 -18.86
N SER A 372 0.99 11.59 -17.60
CA SER A 372 -0.14 10.71 -17.28
C SER A 372 -1.45 11.13 -17.95
N ARG A 373 -1.69 12.44 -18.13
CA ARG A 373 -2.87 12.93 -18.87
C ARG A 373 -2.82 12.60 -20.36
N VAL A 374 -1.67 12.82 -21.01
CA VAL A 374 -1.51 12.47 -22.43
C VAL A 374 -1.73 10.97 -22.63
N VAL A 375 -1.15 10.13 -21.77
CA VAL A 375 -1.34 8.68 -21.84
C VAL A 375 -2.79 8.27 -21.52
N ALA A 376 -3.48 8.99 -20.63
CA ALA A 376 -4.89 8.74 -20.36
C ALA A 376 -5.75 8.96 -21.61
N ASP A 377 -5.51 10.05 -22.34
CA ASP A 377 -6.19 10.33 -23.61
C ASP A 377 -5.88 9.25 -24.66
N GLU A 378 -4.64 8.76 -24.72
CA GLU A 378 -4.26 7.66 -25.62
C GLU A 378 -4.96 6.34 -25.27
N LEU A 379 -5.05 6.00 -23.98
CA LEU A 379 -5.76 4.80 -23.49
C LEU A 379 -7.25 4.81 -23.88
N ILE A 380 -7.91 5.96 -23.78
CA ILE A 380 -9.31 6.18 -24.19
C ILE A 380 -9.47 5.94 -25.70
N ASN A 381 -8.44 6.25 -26.49
CA ASN A 381 -8.48 6.04 -27.94
C ASN A 381 -7.95 4.65 -28.37
N GLY A 382 -7.58 3.78 -27.42
CA GLY A 382 -7.02 2.45 -27.72
C GLY A 382 -5.64 2.48 -28.36
N ILE A 383 -4.91 3.59 -28.21
CA ILE A 383 -3.53 3.80 -28.69
C ILE A 383 -2.59 3.18 -27.66
N ASP A 384 -1.65 2.33 -28.08
CA ASP A 384 -0.71 1.62 -27.17
C ASP A 384 0.77 2.00 -27.40
N GLU A 385 1.04 2.92 -28.30
CA GLU A 385 2.37 3.44 -28.62
C GLU A 385 3.06 4.11 -27.42
N PHE A 386 2.29 4.55 -26.42
CA PHE A 386 2.80 5.15 -25.19
C PHE A 386 3.80 4.28 -24.45
N ALA A 387 3.69 2.96 -24.61
CA ALA A 387 4.53 1.98 -23.94
C ALA A 387 6.03 2.14 -24.27
N ARG A 388 6.35 2.87 -25.34
CA ARG A 388 7.74 3.14 -25.77
C ARG A 388 8.42 4.27 -25.02
N TYR A 389 7.67 5.16 -24.37
CA TYR A 389 8.23 6.34 -23.70
C TYR A 389 7.76 6.54 -22.27
N VAL A 390 6.68 5.87 -21.85
CA VAL A 390 6.13 6.05 -20.51
C VAL A 390 6.73 5.07 -19.50
N LYS A 391 6.84 5.48 -18.23
CA LYS A 391 7.20 4.57 -17.13
C LYS A 391 5.95 3.88 -16.56
N PRO A 392 6.08 2.67 -15.99
CA PRO A 392 4.96 1.94 -15.39
C PRO A 392 4.15 2.75 -14.38
N ARG A 393 4.80 3.54 -13.50
CA ARG A 393 4.07 4.40 -12.54
C ARG A 393 3.19 5.47 -13.19
N HIS A 394 3.63 6.04 -14.32
CA HIS A 394 2.86 7.05 -15.06
C HIS A 394 1.69 6.42 -15.78
N LEU A 395 1.88 5.22 -16.35
CA LEU A 395 0.82 4.43 -16.96
C LEU A 395 -0.24 4.05 -15.92
N LEU A 396 0.19 3.62 -14.73
CA LEU A 396 -0.74 3.32 -13.63
C LEU A 396 -1.59 4.55 -13.27
N SER A 397 -0.97 5.72 -13.11
CA SER A 397 -1.69 6.98 -12.88
C SER A 397 -2.65 7.31 -14.04
N ALA A 398 -2.18 7.18 -15.28
CA ALA A 398 -2.97 7.43 -16.49
C ALA A 398 -4.21 6.53 -16.59
N THR A 399 -4.12 5.25 -16.21
CA THR A 399 -5.28 4.34 -16.26
C THR A 399 -6.42 4.81 -15.36
N ARG A 400 -6.11 5.38 -14.19
CA ARG A 400 -7.13 5.90 -13.29
C ARG A 400 -7.73 7.20 -13.82
N LEU A 401 -6.92 8.11 -14.33
CA LEU A 401 -7.41 9.35 -14.96
C LEU A 401 -8.33 9.05 -16.15
N ALA A 402 -7.96 8.08 -16.99
CA ALA A 402 -8.77 7.61 -18.11
C ALA A 402 -10.11 7.04 -17.63
N PHE A 403 -10.08 6.16 -16.62
CA PHE A 403 -11.29 5.53 -16.08
C PHE A 403 -12.22 6.53 -15.40
N GLU A 404 -11.70 7.50 -14.65
CA GLU A 404 -12.52 8.56 -14.04
C GLU A 404 -13.21 9.42 -15.10
N SER A 405 -12.55 9.66 -16.24
CA SER A 405 -13.08 10.50 -17.31
C SER A 405 -14.06 9.75 -18.23
N HIS A 406 -13.81 8.45 -18.48
CA HIS A 406 -14.56 7.61 -19.42
C HIS A 406 -14.75 6.18 -18.85
N PRO A 407 -15.54 6.01 -17.78
CA PRO A 407 -15.76 4.70 -17.16
C PRO A 407 -16.48 3.71 -18.10
N ASP A 408 -17.20 4.22 -19.11
CA ASP A 408 -17.82 3.44 -20.17
C ASP A 408 -16.81 2.73 -21.10
N GLN A 409 -15.53 3.11 -21.03
CA GLN A 409 -14.45 2.52 -21.82
C GLN A 409 -13.52 1.61 -21.00
N ALA A 410 -13.99 1.14 -19.84
CA ALA A 410 -13.23 0.30 -18.91
C ALA A 410 -12.44 -0.85 -19.59
N ASP A 411 -13.08 -1.64 -20.46
CA ASP A 411 -12.43 -2.77 -21.13
C ASP A 411 -11.31 -2.33 -22.08
N LEU A 412 -11.51 -1.22 -22.80
CA LEU A 412 -10.52 -0.66 -23.73
C LEU A 412 -9.31 -0.11 -22.96
N ILE A 413 -9.56 0.64 -21.89
CA ILE A 413 -8.52 1.20 -21.01
C ILE A 413 -7.71 0.06 -20.39
N HIS A 414 -8.37 -0.96 -19.84
CA HIS A 414 -7.71 -2.12 -19.22
C HIS A 414 -6.82 -2.85 -20.24
N SER A 415 -7.39 -3.23 -21.39
CA SER A 415 -6.65 -4.00 -22.40
C SER A 415 -5.47 -3.24 -22.99
N SER A 416 -5.61 -1.92 -23.23
CA SER A 416 -4.52 -1.07 -23.74
C SER A 416 -3.41 -0.91 -22.70
N ALA A 417 -3.75 -0.70 -21.43
CA ALA A 417 -2.78 -0.63 -20.34
C ALA A 417 -2.02 -1.95 -20.15
N MET A 418 -2.73 -3.09 -20.20
CA MET A 418 -2.11 -4.42 -20.12
C MET A 418 -1.10 -4.63 -21.25
N LYS A 419 -1.46 -4.31 -22.50
CA LYS A 419 -0.53 -4.38 -23.64
C LYS A 419 0.71 -3.51 -23.41
N GLY A 420 0.53 -2.30 -22.90
CA GLY A 420 1.63 -1.38 -22.61
C GLY A 420 2.58 -1.91 -21.54
N LEU A 421 2.06 -2.51 -20.46
CA LEU A 421 2.87 -3.12 -19.41
C LEU A 421 3.62 -4.37 -19.91
N ILE A 422 2.95 -5.22 -20.71
CA ILE A 422 3.60 -6.38 -21.35
C ILE A 422 4.71 -5.93 -22.30
N TYR A 423 4.48 -4.87 -23.09
CA TYR A 423 5.50 -4.29 -23.94
C TYR A 423 6.70 -3.81 -23.11
N TYR A 424 6.45 -3.08 -22.01
CA TYR A 424 7.51 -2.61 -21.12
C TYR A 424 8.32 -3.78 -20.57
N LYS A 425 7.65 -4.82 -20.04
CA LYS A 425 8.28 -6.06 -19.55
C LYS A 425 9.25 -6.63 -20.58
N ASN A 426 8.82 -6.76 -21.83
CA ASN A 426 9.58 -7.43 -22.89
C ASN A 426 10.75 -6.59 -23.45
N ASN A 427 10.76 -5.27 -23.25
CA ASN A 427 11.74 -4.38 -23.87
C ASN A 427 12.65 -3.64 -22.87
N HIS A 428 12.35 -3.67 -21.57
CA HIS A 428 13.06 -2.90 -20.54
C HIS A 428 13.43 -3.72 -19.29
N SER A 429 13.36 -5.05 -19.37
CA SER A 429 13.85 -5.94 -18.33
C SER A 429 15.37 -6.06 -18.41
N ASP A 430 16.05 -5.09 -17.79
CA ASP A 430 17.47 -5.20 -17.42
C ASP A 430 17.69 -6.18 -16.26
#